data_AF-A0A0Q6XFP5-F1
#
_entry.id   AF-A0A0Q6XFP5-F1
#
_cell.length_a   1.000
_cell.length_b   1.000
_cell.length_c   1.000
_cell.angle_alpha   90.00
_cell.angle_beta   90.00
_cell.angle_gamma   90.00
#
_symmetry.space_group_name_H-M   'P 1'
#
loop_
_entity.id
_entity.type
_entity.pdbx_description
1 polymer ?
#
loop_
_entity_poly.entity_id
_entity_poly.type
_entity_poly.pdbx_seq_one_letter_code
_entity_poly.pdbx_strand_id
1 'polypeptide(L)'
;MRLRHTLSLLPFLLSACAPMVVSAPATLAPATTAASFQVKAPLAFKLPTGYSRELPAGSRWQAVGRLPEGVVYRPLNTVFTIEGRQVHEAQLVIDKSQLVGFYLPAEGRYSSLDSPIQLSLGEPQ
;
A
#
# COMPACT_ATOMS: atom_id res chain seq x y z
N MET A 1 -61.83 2.16 -16.21
CA MET A 1 -60.79 2.78 -15.34
C MET A 1 -59.41 2.44 -15.88
N ARG A 2 -58.67 3.41 -16.45
CA ARG A 2 -57.28 3.21 -16.91
C ARG A 2 -56.34 3.70 -15.81
N LEU A 3 -55.73 2.78 -15.07
CA LEU A 3 -54.78 3.11 -14.01
C LEU A 3 -53.41 3.39 -14.66
N ARG A 4 -53.11 4.68 -14.85
CA ARG A 4 -51.80 5.16 -15.32
C ARG A 4 -50.77 4.92 -14.22
N HIS A 5 -50.01 3.83 -14.34
CA HIS A 5 -48.85 3.60 -13.49
C HIS A 5 -47.69 4.39 -14.07
N THR A 6 -47.51 5.63 -13.61
CA THR A 6 -46.23 6.33 -13.72
C THR A 6 -45.21 5.52 -12.91
N LEU A 7 -44.52 4.61 -13.58
CA LEU A 7 -43.38 3.87 -13.05
C LEU A 7 -42.28 4.90 -12.77
N SER A 8 -42.28 5.44 -11.55
CA SER A 8 -41.25 6.35 -11.07
C SER A 8 -39.95 5.55 -10.98
N LEU A 9 -39.08 5.68 -11.99
CA LEU A 9 -37.69 5.28 -11.87
C LEU A 9 -37.08 6.15 -10.77
N LEU A 10 -36.93 5.59 -9.57
CA LEU A 10 -36.15 6.19 -8.50
C LEU A 10 -34.67 5.92 -8.83
N PRO A 11 -33.88 6.91 -9.30
CA PRO A 11 -32.47 6.69 -9.53
C PRO A 11 -31.81 6.44 -8.17
N PHE A 12 -31.27 5.23 -7.98
CA PHE A 12 -30.37 4.95 -6.88
C PHE A 12 -29.17 5.89 -7.00
N LEU A 13 -29.12 6.90 -6.12
CA LEU A 13 -27.98 7.80 -5.99
C LEU A 13 -26.78 6.97 -5.51
N LEU A 14 -25.93 6.54 -6.44
CA LEU A 14 -24.64 5.90 -6.15
C LEU A 14 -23.68 6.95 -5.58
N SER A 15 -23.73 7.16 -4.27
CA SER A 15 -22.73 7.94 -3.55
C SER A 15 -21.50 7.05 -3.27
N ALA A 16 -20.70 6.78 -4.31
CA ALA A 16 -19.46 6.03 -4.17
C ALA A 16 -18.32 6.97 -3.77
N CYS A 17 -18.17 7.25 -2.48
CA CYS A 17 -16.97 7.92 -1.97
C CYS A 17 -15.77 6.97 -2.06
N ALA A 18 -14.65 7.46 -2.61
CA ALA A 18 -13.38 6.73 -2.54
C ALA A 18 -12.96 6.53 -1.07
N PRO A 19 -12.56 5.32 -0.66
CA PRO A 19 -12.15 5.03 0.71
C PRO A 19 -10.83 5.73 1.07
N MET A 20 -10.64 6.05 2.35
CA MET A 20 -9.41 6.65 2.87
C MET A 20 -8.36 5.55 3.14
N VAL A 21 -7.07 5.87 2.95
CA VAL A 21 -5.98 5.04 3.47
C VAL A 21 -5.98 5.13 5.00
N VAL A 22 -6.36 4.04 5.67
CA VAL A 22 -6.32 3.97 7.13
C VAL A 22 -4.88 3.80 7.59
N SER A 23 -4.46 4.64 8.54
CA SER A 23 -3.10 4.62 9.08
C SER A 23 -3.07 5.07 10.54
N ALA A 24 -1.99 4.78 11.25
CA ALA A 24 -1.73 5.19 12.63
C ALA A 24 -0.36 5.91 12.73
N PRO A 25 -0.14 6.81 13.71
CA PRO A 25 1.18 7.40 13.95
C PRO A 25 2.25 6.32 14.14
N ALA A 26 3.43 6.54 13.57
CA ALA A 26 4.54 5.59 13.65
C ALA A 26 5.88 6.33 13.77
N THR A 27 6.73 5.84 14.66
CA THR A 27 8.09 6.37 14.87
C THR A 27 9.10 5.42 14.25
N LEU A 28 9.78 5.87 13.20
CA LEU A 28 10.80 5.08 12.51
C LEU A 28 12.11 5.07 13.29
N ALA A 29 12.57 3.88 13.71
CA ALA A 29 13.93 3.70 14.20
C ALA A 29 14.89 3.61 13.00
N PRO A 30 15.96 4.43 12.91
CA PRO A 30 16.87 4.41 11.76
C PRO A 30 17.56 3.06 11.56
N ALA A 31 17.77 2.67 10.31
CA ALA A 31 18.55 1.47 10.00
C ALA A 31 20.04 1.72 10.27
N THR A 32 20.71 0.74 10.85
CA THR A 32 22.17 0.77 11.05
C THR A 32 22.94 0.26 9.82
N THR A 33 22.27 -0.45 8.92
CA THR A 33 22.85 -0.98 7.68
C THR A 33 21.95 -0.66 6.49
N ALA A 34 22.58 -0.42 5.33
CA ALA A 34 21.90 -0.05 4.10
C ALA A 34 21.49 -1.26 3.25
N ALA A 35 21.00 -2.34 3.89
CA ALA A 35 20.64 -3.58 3.22
C ALA A 35 19.63 -3.32 2.09
N SER A 36 19.85 -3.94 0.93
CA SER A 36 19.01 -3.72 -0.25
C SER A 36 18.49 -5.02 -0.84
N PHE A 37 17.40 -4.93 -1.59
CA PHE A 37 16.90 -6.06 -2.37
C PHE A 37 16.34 -5.59 -3.72
N GLN A 38 16.16 -6.55 -4.62
CA GLN A 38 15.46 -6.38 -5.89
C GLN A 38 14.24 -7.32 -5.94
N VAL A 39 13.12 -6.83 -6.43
CA VAL A 39 11.92 -7.65 -6.66
C VAL A 39 12.18 -8.57 -7.86
N LYS A 40 12.02 -9.89 -7.69
CA LYS A 40 12.32 -10.87 -8.75
C LYS A 40 11.21 -10.98 -9.81
N ALA A 41 9.97 -10.95 -9.38
CA ALA A 41 8.78 -11.11 -10.24
C ALA A 41 7.77 -10.03 -9.90
N PRO A 42 6.98 -9.53 -10.87
CA PRO A 42 6.00 -8.50 -10.59
C PRO A 42 4.96 -9.05 -9.59
N LEU A 43 4.58 -8.23 -8.62
CA LEU A 43 3.58 -8.59 -7.62
C LEU A 43 2.46 -7.56 -7.63
N ALA A 44 1.31 -7.96 -8.17
CA ALA A 44 0.07 -7.19 -8.07
C ALA A 44 -0.67 -7.53 -6.78
N PHE A 45 -1.23 -6.52 -6.13
CA PHE A 45 -2.01 -6.67 -4.90
C PHE A 45 -3.09 -5.60 -4.79
N LYS A 46 -4.05 -5.84 -3.89
CA LYS A 46 -5.09 -4.87 -3.54
C LYS A 46 -4.75 -4.21 -2.21
N LEU A 47 -4.97 -2.91 -2.16
CA LEU A 47 -4.98 -2.15 -0.91
C LEU A 47 -6.32 -2.36 -0.18
N PRO A 48 -6.38 -2.11 1.13
CA PRO A 48 -7.66 -2.08 1.87
C PRO A 48 -8.66 -1.05 1.31
N THR A 49 -8.16 -0.04 0.59
CA THR A 49 -8.96 0.94 -0.15
C THR A 49 -9.61 0.35 -1.43
N GLY A 50 -9.33 -0.90 -1.77
CA GLY A 50 -9.83 -1.58 -2.97
C GLY A 50 -9.04 -1.29 -4.25
N TYR A 51 -8.19 -0.25 -4.25
CA TYR A 51 -7.28 0.07 -5.37
C TYR A 51 -6.21 -1.00 -5.54
N SER A 52 -5.81 -1.25 -6.79
CA SER A 52 -4.75 -2.19 -7.13
C SER A 52 -3.42 -1.48 -7.27
N ARG A 53 -2.35 -2.14 -6.82
CA ARG A 53 -0.98 -1.70 -6.95
C ARG A 53 -0.09 -2.85 -7.40
N GLU A 54 1.05 -2.50 -7.98
CA GLU A 54 2.06 -3.45 -8.41
C GLU A 54 3.42 -3.06 -7.84
N LEU A 55 4.19 -4.06 -7.38
CA LEU A 55 5.64 -3.98 -7.27
C LEU A 55 6.24 -4.54 -8.55
N PRO A 56 6.82 -3.70 -9.43
CA PRO A 56 7.39 -4.18 -10.68
C PRO A 56 8.60 -5.09 -10.44
N ALA A 57 8.75 -6.11 -11.27
CA ALA A 57 10.00 -6.85 -11.34
C ALA A 57 11.18 -5.92 -11.61
N GLY A 58 12.32 -6.21 -10.99
CA GLY A 58 13.53 -5.42 -11.11
C GLY A 58 13.56 -4.15 -10.27
N SER A 59 12.45 -3.75 -9.62
CA SER A 59 12.46 -2.61 -8.70
C SER A 59 13.39 -2.85 -7.51
N ARG A 60 14.16 -1.82 -7.13
CA ARG A 60 15.18 -1.88 -6.08
C ARG A 60 14.77 -1.08 -4.86
N TRP A 61 15.03 -1.67 -3.70
CA TRP A 61 14.56 -1.19 -2.41
C TRP A 61 15.70 -1.23 -1.40
N GLN A 62 15.79 -0.21 -0.54
CA GLN A 62 16.84 -0.09 0.47
C GLN A 62 16.24 0.13 1.85
N ALA A 63 16.74 -0.60 2.83
CA ALA A 63 16.36 -0.45 4.22
C ALA A 63 16.69 0.96 4.72
N VAL A 64 15.72 1.60 5.35
CA VAL A 64 15.86 2.94 5.94
C VAL A 64 15.59 2.96 7.43
N GLY A 65 14.88 1.96 7.94
CA GLY A 65 14.59 1.87 9.35
C GLY A 65 13.75 0.66 9.72
N ARG A 66 13.23 0.68 10.94
CA ARG A 66 12.40 -0.37 11.50
C ARG A 66 11.23 0.22 12.27
N LEU A 67 10.08 -0.42 12.12
CA LEU A 67 8.89 -0.26 12.94
C LEU A 67 8.64 -1.57 13.73
N PRO A 68 7.77 -1.57 14.76
CA PRO A 68 7.35 -2.80 15.42
C PRO A 68 6.87 -3.88 14.45
N GLU A 69 6.23 -3.48 13.35
CA GLU A 69 5.64 -4.35 12.34
C GLU A 69 6.65 -4.92 11.34
N GLY A 70 7.85 -4.33 11.20
CA GLY A 70 8.84 -4.82 10.24
C GLY A 70 9.92 -3.81 9.85
N VAL A 71 10.77 -4.22 8.91
CA VAL A 71 11.81 -3.36 8.33
C VAL A 71 11.20 -2.49 7.25
N VAL A 72 11.53 -1.20 7.26
CA VAL A 72 11.04 -0.22 6.29
C VAL A 72 12.03 -0.07 5.15
N TYR A 73 11.56 -0.20 3.92
CA TYR A 73 12.35 -0.07 2.71
C TYR A 73 11.83 1.04 1.81
N ARG A 74 12.71 1.96 1.42
CA ARG A 74 12.43 2.99 0.42
C ARG A 74 12.72 2.48 -1.00
N PRO A 75 12.01 2.96 -2.02
CA PRO A 75 12.39 2.73 -3.41
C PRO A 75 13.66 3.53 -3.74
N LEU A 76 14.57 2.98 -4.57
CA LEU A 76 15.82 3.65 -4.94
C LEU A 76 15.75 4.49 -6.22
N ASN A 77 14.98 4.05 -7.22
CA ASN A 77 14.99 4.63 -8.56
C ASN A 77 13.62 5.16 -9.02
N THR A 78 12.67 5.28 -8.09
CA THR A 78 11.31 5.73 -8.36
C THR A 78 10.67 6.21 -7.05
N VAL A 79 9.50 6.83 -7.15
CA VAL A 79 8.61 7.07 -6.02
C VAL A 79 7.54 5.98 -6.03
N PHE A 80 7.25 5.42 -4.86
CA PHE A 80 6.16 4.47 -4.70
C PHE A 80 4.99 5.11 -3.96
N THR A 81 3.85 5.05 -4.64
CA THR A 81 2.50 5.39 -4.21
C THR A 81 1.72 4.43 -3.30
N ILE A 82 0.78 4.86 -2.46
CA ILE A 82 -0.48 4.10 -2.24
C ILE A 82 -1.68 5.05 -2.31
N GLU A 83 -2.86 4.51 -2.59
CA GLU A 83 -3.99 5.31 -3.04
C GLU A 83 -5.30 4.95 -2.32
N GLY A 84 -6.08 5.99 -2.04
CA GLY A 84 -7.48 5.95 -1.64
C GLY A 84 -8.14 7.21 -2.19
N ARG A 85 -8.85 7.97 -1.35
CA ARG A 85 -9.31 9.33 -1.70
C ARG A 85 -8.16 10.31 -2.00
N GLN A 86 -6.95 9.98 -1.55
CA GLN A 86 -5.72 10.74 -1.73
C GLN A 86 -4.59 9.77 -2.15
N VAL A 87 -3.54 10.33 -2.72
CA VAL A 87 -2.31 9.61 -3.09
C VAL A 87 -1.23 9.92 -2.05
N HIS A 88 -0.58 8.89 -1.54
CA HIS A 88 0.42 8.98 -0.48
C HIS A 88 1.74 8.38 -0.95
N GLU A 89 2.87 9.05 -0.69
CA GLU A 89 4.16 8.38 -0.80
C GLU A 89 4.25 7.26 0.25
N ALA A 90 4.79 6.12 -0.15
CA ALA A 90 4.81 4.90 0.64
C ALA A 90 6.15 4.17 0.52
N GLN A 91 6.62 3.68 1.66
CA GLN A 91 7.78 2.80 1.82
C GLN A 91 7.28 1.43 2.30
N LEU A 92 7.87 0.35 1.81
CA LEU A 92 7.41 -0.99 2.16
C LEU A 92 7.77 -1.33 3.60
N VAL A 93 6.85 -1.93 4.34
CA VAL A 93 7.15 -2.55 5.63
C VAL A 93 7.11 -4.06 5.45
N ILE A 94 8.24 -4.70 5.71
CA ILE A 94 8.44 -6.14 5.45
C ILE A 94 8.80 -6.85 6.76
N ASP A 95 8.08 -7.93 7.05
CA ASP A 95 8.42 -8.90 8.09
C ASP A 95 8.52 -10.31 7.51
N LYS A 96 9.62 -11.02 7.81
CA LYS A 96 9.86 -12.40 7.35
C LYS A 96 9.56 -12.63 5.85
N SER A 97 10.05 -11.72 5.01
CA SER A 97 9.83 -11.72 3.54
C SER A 97 8.38 -11.53 3.10
N GLN A 98 7.50 -11.05 3.96
CA GLN A 98 6.13 -10.69 3.63
C GLN A 98 5.96 -9.17 3.69
N LEU A 99 5.31 -8.60 2.67
CA LEU A 99 4.80 -7.23 2.73
C LEU A 99 3.63 -7.20 3.71
N VAL A 100 3.78 -6.45 4.80
CA VAL A 100 2.75 -6.35 5.86
C VAL A 100 2.03 -5.00 5.86
N GLY A 101 2.64 -3.98 5.24
CA GLY A 101 2.06 -2.65 5.16
C GLY A 101 3.02 -1.62 4.56
N PHE A 102 2.73 -0.35 4.83
CA PHE A 102 3.42 0.80 4.30
C PHE A 102 3.71 1.84 5.38
N TYR A 103 4.92 2.38 5.37
CA TYR A 103 5.24 3.60 6.10
C TYR A 103 5.06 4.81 5.18
N LEU A 104 4.39 5.85 5.66
CA LEU A 104 4.06 7.09 4.96
C LEU A 104 5.02 8.18 5.46
N PRO A 105 6.15 8.43 4.78
CA PRO A 105 7.25 9.23 5.32
C PRO A 105 6.89 10.70 5.53
N ALA A 106 6.08 11.28 4.65
CA ALA A 106 5.62 12.66 4.77
C ALA A 106 4.68 12.89 5.97
N GLU A 107 4.05 11.82 6.46
CA GLU A 107 3.03 11.88 7.51
C GLU A 107 3.51 11.31 8.85
N GLY A 108 4.59 10.51 8.84
CA GLY A 108 5.04 9.77 10.04
C GLY A 108 4.02 8.73 10.48
N ARG A 109 3.47 7.96 9.53
CA ARG A 109 2.36 7.02 9.79
C ARG A 109 2.61 5.65 9.19
N TYR A 110 2.00 4.63 9.78
CA TYR A 110 1.96 3.26 9.27
C TYR A 110 0.54 2.90 8.80
N SER A 111 0.43 2.26 7.64
CA SER A 111 -0.81 1.73 7.07
C SER A 111 -0.65 0.22 6.83
N SER A 112 -1.50 -0.61 7.42
CA SER A 112 -1.45 -2.06 7.29
C SER A 112 -2.13 -2.56 6.01
N LEU A 113 -1.67 -3.69 5.48
CA LEU A 113 -2.47 -4.49 4.57
C LEU A 113 -3.48 -5.36 5.35
N ASP A 114 -4.58 -5.75 4.71
CA ASP A 114 -5.58 -6.65 5.30
C ASP A 114 -5.02 -8.06 5.54
N SER A 115 -4.03 -8.46 4.73
CA SER A 115 -3.34 -9.73 4.84
C SER A 115 -1.90 -9.57 4.36
N PRO A 116 -0.91 -10.19 5.06
CA PRO A 116 0.47 -10.21 4.59
C PRO A 116 0.59 -10.85 3.20
N ILE A 117 1.50 -10.32 2.38
CA ILE A 117 1.71 -10.78 1.01
C ILE A 117 3.13 -11.29 0.86
N GLN A 118 3.29 -12.55 0.46
CA GLN A 118 4.60 -13.14 0.25
C GLN A 118 5.36 -12.43 -0.88
N LEU A 119 6.56 -11.94 -0.58
CA LEU A 119 7.44 -11.35 -1.58
C LEU A 119 8.41 -12.40 -2.11
N SER A 120 8.60 -12.41 -3.43
CA SER A 120 9.71 -13.10 -4.08
C SER A 120 10.92 -12.17 -4.14
N LEU A 121 11.65 -12.11 -3.03
CA LEU A 121 12.83 -11.25 -2.89
C LEU A 121 14.06 -11.85 -3.59
N GLY A 122 14.86 -10.99 -4.20
CA GLY A 122 16.27 -11.25 -4.46
C GLY A 122 17.03 -11.62 -3.19
N GLU A 123 18.21 -12.24 -3.33
CA GLU A 123 19.10 -12.28 -2.17
C GLU A 123 19.43 -10.85 -1.73
N PRO A 124 19.49 -10.57 -0.41
CA PRO A 124 19.89 -9.27 0.08
C PRO A 124 21.32 -8.96 -0.38
N GLN A 125 21.50 -7.77 -0.96
CA GLN A 125 22.78 -7.28 -1.47
C GLN A 125 23.31 -6.11 -0.63
#